data_AF-A0AAQ3RFL8-F1
#
_entry.id   AF-A0AAQ3RFL8-F1
#
_cell.length_a   1.000
_cell.length_b   1.000
_cell.length_c   1.000
_cell.angle_alpha   90.00
_cell.angle_beta   90.00
_cell.angle_gamma   90.00
#
_symmetry.space_group_name_H-M   'P 1'
#
loop_
_entity.id
_entity.type
_entity.pdbx_description
1 polymer ?
#
loop_
_entity_poly.entity_id
_entity_poly.type
_entity_poly.pdbx_seq_one_letter_code
_entity_poly.pdbx_strand_id
1 'polypeptide(L)'
;MEEVISNDIFEDGNVSVIFPELQYLVLKDLPMLVSFYRQSKLIYWPKLNTVRVRNIPKMETFSTGILVTPFLRSIYVTYTKKLWFGSLNNTISYINHNPGTNH
;
A
#
# COMPACT_ATOMS: atom_id res chain seq x y z
N MET A 1 -4.36 -7.58 14.34
CA MET A 1 -3.32 -7.30 13.33
C MET A 1 -3.47 -8.39 12.30
N GLU A 2 -3.78 -8.04 11.05
CA GLU A 2 -3.93 -9.01 9.95
C GLU A 2 -2.66 -8.93 9.10
N GLU A 3 -1.90 -10.03 9.02
CA GLU A 3 -0.69 -10.17 8.20
C GLU A 3 -1.00 -11.06 6.99
N VAL A 4 -0.43 -10.75 5.83
CA VAL A 4 -0.77 -11.42 4.56
C VAL A 4 0.13 -12.64 4.27
N ILE A 5 1.35 -12.71 4.82
CA ILE A 5 2.33 -13.75 4.49
C ILE A 5 2.89 -14.41 5.76
N SER A 6 2.85 -15.76 5.81
CA SER A 6 3.43 -16.59 6.86
C SER A 6 4.73 -17.26 6.39
N ASN A 7 5.67 -17.50 7.32
CA ASN A 7 7.05 -17.91 7.07
C ASN A 7 7.20 -19.23 6.30
N ASP A 8 7.81 -19.16 5.11
CA ASP A 8 8.64 -20.25 4.58
C ASP A 8 10.10 -19.79 4.63
N ILE A 9 10.90 -20.52 5.41
CA ILE A 9 12.33 -20.25 5.61
C ILE A 9 13.05 -20.79 4.37
N PHE A 10 13.41 -19.91 3.44
CA PHE A 10 14.35 -20.26 2.38
C PHE A 10 15.77 -20.18 2.95
N GLU A 11 16.46 -21.33 2.96
CA GLU A 11 17.86 -21.49 3.36
C GLU A 11 18.80 -20.77 2.38
N ASP A 12 18.80 -19.44 2.37
CA ASP A 12 19.97 -18.63 1.98
C ASP A 12 19.83 -17.18 2.50
N GLY A 13 20.25 -17.00 3.76
CA GLY A 13 20.88 -15.77 4.22
C GLY A 13 20.05 -14.52 4.46
N ASN A 14 19.31 -13.97 3.49
CA ASN A 14 18.67 -12.65 3.67
C ASN A 14 17.49 -12.31 2.73
N VAL A 15 17.20 -13.11 1.71
CA VAL A 15 16.20 -12.77 0.68
C VAL A 15 14.96 -13.65 0.79
N SER A 16 13.84 -13.06 1.22
CA SER A 16 12.50 -13.65 1.10
C SER A 16 11.93 -13.34 -0.29
N VAL A 17 12.06 -14.26 -1.25
CA VAL A 17 11.36 -14.15 -2.55
C VAL A 17 9.93 -14.62 -2.36
N ILE A 18 9.02 -13.70 -2.10
CA ILE A 18 7.63 -14.04 -1.77
C ILE A 18 6.80 -14.26 -3.06
N PHE A 19 7.08 -13.50 -4.12
CA PHE A 19 6.40 -13.66 -5.41
C PHE A 19 7.33 -13.31 -6.59
N PRO A 20 8.02 -14.29 -7.20
CA PRO A 20 8.97 -14.02 -8.29
C PRO A 20 8.29 -13.58 -9.59
N GLU A 21 7.06 -14.04 -9.83
CA GLU A 21 6.30 -13.77 -11.07
C GLU A 21 5.29 -12.61 -10.93
N LEU A 22 5.21 -11.98 -9.76
CA LEU A 22 4.25 -10.90 -9.53
C LEU A 22 4.61 -9.68 -10.37
N GLN A 23 3.75 -9.35 -11.32
CA GLN A 23 3.91 -8.19 -12.21
C GLN A 23 3.06 -6.99 -11.77
N TYR A 24 1.91 -7.25 -11.16
CA TYR A 24 0.94 -6.24 -10.76
C TYR A 24 0.47 -6.50 -9.34
N LEU A 25 0.63 -5.51 -8.45
CA LEU A 25 0.10 -5.57 -7.10
C LEU A 25 -1.02 -4.54 -6.93
N VAL A 26 -2.19 -4.99 -6.48
CA VAL A 26 -3.32 -4.10 -6.16
C VAL A 26 -3.73 -4.31 -4.72
N LEU A 27 -3.61 -3.26 -3.91
CA LEU A 27 -4.13 -3.19 -2.55
C LEU A 27 -5.32 -2.23 -2.56
N LYS A 28 -6.51 -2.69 -2.16
CA LYS A 28 -7.74 -1.89 -2.24
C LYS A 28 -8.64 -2.12 -1.03
N ASP A 29 -9.19 -1.02 -0.50
CA ASP A 29 -10.21 -1.02 0.55
C ASP A 29 -9.74 -1.78 1.82
N LEU A 30 -8.50 -1.53 2.23
CA LEU A 30 -7.89 -2.13 3.42
C LEU A 30 -7.73 -1.04 4.51
N PRO A 31 -8.81 -0.59 5.16
CA PRO A 31 -8.79 0.60 6.03
C PRO A 31 -7.92 0.45 7.28
N MET A 32 -7.56 -0.78 7.65
CA MET A 32 -6.78 -1.11 8.84
C MET A 32 -5.35 -1.56 8.52
N LEU A 33 -4.97 -1.68 7.24
CA LEU A 33 -3.63 -2.11 6.87
C LEU A 33 -2.64 -0.99 7.17
N VAL A 34 -1.71 -1.25 8.09
CA VAL A 34 -0.64 -0.30 8.46
C VAL A 34 0.64 -0.55 7.65
N SER A 35 0.91 -1.82 7.32
CA SER A 35 2.04 -2.23 6.50
C SER A 35 1.74 -3.54 5.79
N PHE A 36 2.27 -3.71 4.57
CA PHE A 36 2.08 -4.93 3.78
C PHE A 36 2.99 -6.07 4.28
N TYR A 37 4.20 -5.73 4.73
CA TYR A 37 5.18 -6.69 5.23
C TYR A 37 6.02 -6.09 6.37
N ARG A 38 6.00 -6.70 7.56
CA ARG A 38 6.62 -6.13 8.77
C ARG A 38 7.93 -6.79 9.19
N GLN A 39 8.41 -7.76 8.44
CA GLN A 39 9.65 -8.46 8.77
C GLN A 39 10.86 -7.69 8.22
N SER A 40 11.94 -7.65 9.01
CA SER A 40 13.23 -7.04 8.66
C SER A 40 14.05 -7.94 7.71
N LYS A 41 13.42 -8.51 6.69
CA LYS A 41 14.05 -9.34 5.65
C LYS A 41 14.04 -8.62 4.30
N LEU A 42 14.91 -9.01 3.37
CA LEU A 42 14.89 -8.46 2.02
C LEU A 42 13.73 -9.07 1.22
N ILE A 43 12.90 -8.22 0.61
CA ILE A 43 11.92 -8.61 -0.40
C ILE A 43 12.50 -8.31 -1.77
N TYR A 44 12.65 -9.35 -2.60
CA TYR A 44 13.03 -9.20 -3.99
C TYR A 44 11.85 -9.51 -4.90
N TRP A 45 11.42 -8.52 -5.68
CA TRP A 45 10.33 -8.63 -6.65
C TRP A 45 10.83 -8.36 -8.06
N PRO A 46 11.36 -9.40 -8.74
CA PRO A 46 12.09 -9.25 -10.00
C PRO A 46 11.20 -8.94 -11.20
N LYS A 47 9.88 -9.03 -11.09
CA LYS A 47 8.96 -8.77 -12.22
C LYS A 47 7.91 -7.71 -11.94
N LEU A 48 7.86 -7.18 -10.72
CA LEU A 48 6.84 -6.21 -10.34
C LEU A 48 7.03 -4.93 -11.12
N ASN A 49 6.04 -4.59 -11.94
CA ASN A 49 6.07 -3.42 -12.81
C ASN A 49 5.10 -2.33 -12.34
N THR A 50 4.01 -2.70 -11.67
CA THR A 50 2.95 -1.77 -11.28
C THR A 50 2.42 -2.08 -9.89
N VAL A 51 2.31 -1.05 -9.06
CA VAL A 51 1.61 -1.10 -7.78
C VAL A 51 0.42 -0.14 -7.82
N ARG A 52 -0.75 -0.59 -7.35
CA ARG A 52 -1.92 0.25 -7.15
C ARG A 52 -2.42 0.13 -5.71
N VAL A 53 -2.45 1.26 -5.02
CA VAL A 53 -2.95 1.38 -3.65
C VAL A 53 -4.20 2.25 -3.68
N ARG A 54 -5.33 1.74 -3.18
CA ARG A 54 -6.59 2.46 -3.14
C ARG A 54 -7.27 2.34 -1.80
N ASN A 55 -7.65 3.46 -1.21
CA ASN A 55 -8.45 3.50 0.02
C ASN A 55 -7.82 2.70 1.16
N ILE A 56 -6.55 2.99 1.47
CA ILE A 56 -5.78 2.39 2.57
C ILE A 56 -5.28 3.50 3.51
N PRO A 57 -6.19 4.20 4.21
CA PRO A 57 -5.89 5.42 4.97
C PRO A 57 -4.91 5.23 6.14
N LYS A 58 -4.71 4.01 6.64
CA LYS A 58 -3.83 3.74 7.78
C LYS A 58 -2.44 3.22 7.41
N MET A 59 -2.13 3.09 6.11
CA MET A 59 -0.85 2.55 5.68
C MET A 59 0.25 3.58 5.84
N GLU A 60 1.21 3.29 6.71
CA GLU A 60 2.34 4.18 7.00
C GLU A 60 3.57 3.78 6.19
N THR A 61 3.80 2.48 6.02
CA THR A 61 4.94 1.93 5.30
C THR A 61 4.50 0.75 4.44
N PHE A 62 5.19 0.51 3.31
CA PHE A 62 4.96 -0.70 2.54
C PHE A 62 5.58 -1.92 3.22
N SER A 63 6.87 -1.82 3.52
CA SER A 63 7.66 -2.84 4.19
C SER A 63 8.58 -2.18 5.22
N THR A 64 8.84 -2.86 6.33
CA THR A 64 9.90 -2.47 7.28
C THR A 64 11.27 -3.09 6.93
N GLY A 65 11.29 -4.13 6.09
CA GLY A 65 12.50 -4.72 5.51
C GLY A 65 12.93 -4.05 4.20
N ILE A 66 14.09 -4.46 3.67
CA ILE A 66 14.65 -3.95 2.41
C ILE A 66 13.79 -4.39 1.23
N LEU A 67 13.35 -3.46 0.38
CA LEU A 67 12.58 -3.76 -0.83
C LEU A 67 13.41 -3.52 -2.09
N VAL A 68 13.55 -4.55 -2.92
CA VAL A 68 14.29 -4.48 -4.19
C VAL A 68 13.33 -4.79 -5.35
N THR A 69 12.99 -3.76 -6.11
CA THR A 69 12.02 -3.80 -7.22
C THR A 69 12.61 -3.21 -8.50
N PRO A 70 13.51 -3.92 -9.21
CA PRO A 70 14.30 -3.35 -10.30
C PRO A 70 13.48 -2.97 -11.55
N PHE A 71 12.26 -3.49 -11.68
CA PHE A 71 11.38 -3.24 -12.84
C PHE A 71 10.13 -2.44 -12.51
N LEU A 72 10.02 -1.90 -11.29
CA LEU A 72 8.85 -1.11 -10.90
C LEU A 72 8.87 0.21 -11.67
N ARG A 73 7.85 0.42 -12.53
CA ARG A 73 7.74 1.60 -13.40
C ARG A 73 6.65 2.56 -12.97
N SER A 74 5.62 2.07 -12.26
CA SER A 74 4.46 2.88 -11.94
C SER A 74 3.87 2.53 -10.58
N ILE A 75 3.57 3.56 -9.79
CA ILE A 75 2.83 3.45 -8.54
C ILE A 75 1.62 4.37 -8.64
N TYR A 76 0.43 3.80 -8.50
CA TYR A 76 -0.84 4.52 -8.50
C TYR A 76 -1.42 4.51 -7.10
N VAL A 77 -1.45 5.67 -6.45
CA VAL A 77 -2.08 5.83 -5.13
C VAL A 77 -3.36 6.63 -5.27
N THR A 78 -4.47 6.10 -4.78
CA THR A 78 -5.77 6.79 -4.80
C THR A 78 -6.41 6.75 -3.42
N TYR A 79 -6.46 7.91 -2.76
CA TYR A 79 -7.21 8.09 -1.51
C TYR A 79 -8.61 8.56 -1.86
N THR A 80 -9.63 7.70 -1.73
CA THR A 80 -11.02 8.13 -1.87
C THR A 80 -11.57 8.49 -0.51
N LYS A 81 -11.38 9.75 -0.08
CA LYS A 81 -12.15 10.30 1.04
C LYS A 81 -13.59 10.49 0.58
N LYS A 82 -14.52 9.64 1.04
CA LYS A 82 -15.96 9.88 0.86
C LYS A 82 -16.37 10.94 1.89
N LEU A 83 -16.45 12.19 1.46
CA LEU A 83 -16.94 13.31 2.27
C LEU A 83 -18.40 13.55 1.89
N TRP A 84 -19.30 13.34 2.85
CA TRP A 84 -20.71 13.71 2.71
C TRP A 84 -21.23 14.23 4.05
N PHE A 85 -21.63 15.50 4.08
CA PHE A 85 -22.13 16.17 5.28
C PHE A 85 -23.66 16.28 5.30
N GLY A 86 -24.35 15.32 4.67
CA GLY A 86 -25.82 15.32 4.58
C GLY A 86 -26.41 16.37 3.62
N SER A 87 -25.57 17.27 3.09
CA SER A 87 -25.94 18.34 2.17
C SER A 87 -24.81 18.62 1.17
N LEU A 88 -25.18 18.83 -0.08
CA LEU A 88 -24.25 19.15 -1.16
C LEU A 88 -23.52 20.46 -0.89
N ASN A 89 -24.25 21.50 -0.46
CA ASN A 89 -23.66 22.81 -0.16
C ASN A 89 -22.71 22.75 1.03
N ASN A 90 -23.06 21.99 2.07
CA ASN A 90 -22.18 21.81 3.22
C ASN A 90 -20.90 21.07 2.84
N THR A 91 -21.02 20.06 1.98
CA THR A 91 -19.89 19.28 1.49
C THR A 91 -18.96 20.12 0.60
N ILE A 92 -19.51 20.89 -0.35
CA ILE A 92 -18.72 21.78 -1.21
C ILE A 92 -18.08 22.91 -0.41
N SER A 93 -18.83 23.53 0.50
CA SER A 93 -18.31 24.58 1.38
C SER A 93 -17.13 24.06 2.21
N TYR A 94 -17.25 22.88 2.81
CA TYR A 94 -16.17 22.28 3.58
C TYR A 94 -14.90 22.06 2.75
N ILE A 95 -15.04 21.51 1.54
CA ILE A 95 -13.91 21.27 0.61
C ILE A 95 -13.22 22.57 0.22
N ASN A 96 -13.99 23.62 -0.11
CA ASN A 96 -13.44 24.90 -0.54
C ASN A 96 -12.71 25.64 0.59
N HIS A 97 -13.17 25.49 1.84
CA HIS A 97 -12.53 26.12 3.00
C HIS A 97 -11.41 25.27 3.62
N ASN A 98 -11.28 23.98 3.25
CA ASN A 98 -10.28 23.07 3.79
C ASN A 98 -9.58 22.25 2.68
N PRO A 99 -8.84 22.88 1.77
CA PRO A 99 -8.20 22.19 0.65
C PRO A 99 -7.12 21.18 1.08
N GLY A 100 -6.65 21.24 2.35
CA GLY A 100 -5.55 20.44 2.87
C GLY A 100 -5.94 19.31 3.84
N THR A 101 -7.20 19.16 4.26
CA THR A 101 -7.57 18.13 5.25
C THR A 101 -7.65 16.71 4.67
N ASN A 102 -7.07 16.49 3.50
CA ASN A 102 -6.83 15.17 2.91
C ASN A 102 -5.60 14.50 3.57
N HIS A 103 -5.67 14.24 4.88
CA HIS A 103 -4.82 13.24 5.55
C HIS A 103 -5.36 11.84 5.35
#